data_AF-A0A7V8JBK2-F1
#
_entry.id   AF-A0A7V8JBK2-F1
#
_cell.length_a   1.000
_cell.length_b   1.000
_cell.length_c   1.000
_cell.angle_alpha   90.00
_cell.angle_beta   90.00
_cell.angle_gamma   90.00
#
_symmetry.space_group_name_H-M   'P 1'
#
loop_
_entity.id
_entity.type
_entity.pdbx_description
1 polymer ?
#
loop_
_entity_poly.entity_id
_entity_poly.type
_entity_poly.pdbx_seq_one_letter_code
_entity_poly.pdbx_strand_id
1 'polypeptide(L)'
;MTAKIAYLEISGRQTGKTTRLVRIANDLTAQGKTVIFVTLQAEDLLGRLPGVVVLSDHQAPPDDLDQEQAIWIYDEFDWLKSAKVRQGGYYATTASRVRDLGIDTPETDLMLQLIELNGGSYQRHLLTPGVIDEAYFNEARAIYTDEQYRQLILGEFLK
;
A
#
# COMPACT_ATOMS: atom_id res chain seq x y z
N MET A 1 22.86 8.26 -3.45
CA MET A 1 21.58 8.88 -3.85
C MET A 1 20.50 8.28 -2.97
N THR A 2 19.71 9.09 -2.27
CA THR A 2 18.57 8.61 -1.47
C THR A 2 17.52 8.06 -2.42
N ALA A 3 16.95 6.88 -2.13
CA ALA A 3 15.96 6.27 -3.00
C ALA A 3 14.73 7.17 -3.14
N LYS A 4 14.32 7.50 -4.36
CA LYS A 4 13.11 8.29 -4.63
C LYS A 4 11.97 7.36 -5.02
N ILE A 5 10.90 7.33 -4.25
CA ILE A 5 9.70 6.55 -4.59
C ILE A 5 8.82 7.33 -5.59
N ALA A 6 7.93 6.62 -6.28
CA ALA A 6 7.03 7.22 -7.27
C ALA A 6 5.66 7.58 -6.69
N TYR A 7 5.18 6.80 -5.71
CA TYR A 7 3.83 6.93 -5.19
C TYR A 7 3.73 6.40 -3.75
N LEU A 8 2.99 7.13 -2.91
CA LEU A 8 2.64 6.70 -1.56
C LEU A 8 1.19 7.09 -1.24
N GLU A 9 0.36 6.10 -0.94
CA GLU A 9 -0.99 6.28 -0.40
C GLU A 9 -1.13 5.59 0.96
N ILE A 10 -1.64 6.31 1.96
CA ILE A 10 -1.98 5.76 3.27
C ILE A 10 -3.41 6.19 3.57
N SER A 11 -4.32 5.23 3.55
CA SER A 11 -5.78 5.47 3.64
C SER A 11 -6.45 4.35 4.43
N GLY A 12 -7.63 4.62 5.00
CA GLY A 12 -8.49 3.58 5.61
C GLY A 12 -8.93 2.49 4.62
N ARG A 13 -9.59 1.44 5.13
CA ARG A 13 -10.14 0.35 4.34
C ARG A 13 -11.15 0.86 3.32
N GLN A 14 -11.27 0.11 2.21
CA GLN A 14 -12.31 0.30 1.19
C GLN A 14 -12.29 1.65 0.45
N THR A 15 -11.17 2.39 0.47
CA THR A 15 -11.02 3.66 -0.26
C THR A 15 -10.63 3.48 -1.73
N GLY A 16 -10.49 2.25 -2.23
CA GLY A 16 -10.15 1.94 -3.62
C GLY A 16 -8.66 1.87 -3.96
N LYS A 17 -7.78 1.74 -2.96
CA LYS A 17 -6.31 1.63 -3.11
C LYS A 17 -5.90 0.59 -4.17
N THR A 18 -6.26 -0.68 -3.94
CA THR A 18 -5.94 -1.79 -4.85
C THR A 18 -6.43 -1.51 -6.26
N THR A 19 -7.62 -0.95 -6.44
CA THR A 19 -8.14 -0.60 -7.77
C THR A 19 -7.28 0.47 -8.47
N ARG A 20 -6.80 1.48 -7.74
CA ARG A 20 -5.87 2.48 -8.30
C ARG A 20 -4.53 1.85 -8.66
N LEU A 21 -3.95 1.04 -7.78
CA LEU A 21 -2.68 0.35 -8.05
C LEU A 21 -2.79 -0.60 -9.26
N VAL A 22 -3.88 -1.35 -9.38
CA VAL A 22 -4.13 -2.23 -10.54
C VAL A 22 -4.19 -1.43 -11.84
N ARG A 23 -4.86 -0.27 -11.83
CA ARG A 23 -4.89 0.63 -13.00
C ARG A 23 -3.49 1.11 -13.36
N ILE A 24 -2.72 1.58 -12.38
CA ILE A 24 -1.33 2.02 -12.58
C ILE A 24 -0.47 0.90 -13.15
N ALA A 25 -0.57 -0.32 -12.61
CA ALA A 25 0.18 -1.48 -13.07
C ALA A 25 -0.13 -1.78 -14.55
N ASN A 26 -1.41 -1.81 -14.92
CA ASN A 26 -1.83 -2.05 -16.31
C ASN A 26 -1.36 -0.93 -17.24
N ASP A 27 -1.44 0.34 -16.83
CA ASP A 27 -0.98 1.48 -17.62
C ASP A 27 0.54 1.42 -17.85
N LEU A 28 1.32 0.98 -16.86
CA LEU A 28 2.78 0.81 -16.96
C LEU A 28 3.14 -0.38 -17.87
N THR A 29 2.46 -1.52 -17.72
CA THR A 29 2.66 -2.68 -18.58
C THR A 29 2.29 -2.38 -20.03
N ALA A 30 1.23 -1.59 -20.27
CA ALA A 30 0.86 -1.14 -21.61
C ALA A 30 1.92 -0.23 -22.26
N GLN A 31 2.76 0.43 -21.45
CA GLN A 31 3.93 1.20 -21.92
C GLN A 31 5.19 0.32 -22.12
N GLY A 32 5.05 -1.00 -21.99
CA GLY A 32 6.16 -1.95 -22.13
C GLY A 32 7.09 -2.01 -20.92
N LYS A 33 6.65 -1.54 -19.74
CA LYS A 33 7.44 -1.65 -18.50
C LYS A 33 7.23 -3.02 -17.86
N THR A 34 8.31 -3.56 -17.31
CA THR A 34 8.24 -4.73 -16.43
C THR A 34 7.73 -4.30 -15.07
N VAL A 35 6.61 -4.88 -14.64
CA VAL A 35 5.96 -4.55 -13.36
C VAL A 35 5.90 -5.78 -12.47
N ILE A 36 6.33 -5.62 -11.21
CA ILE A 36 6.14 -6.59 -10.14
C ILE A 36 5.13 -6.02 -9.15
N PHE A 37 4.07 -6.78 -8.87
CA PHE A 37 3.00 -6.41 -7.96
C PHE A 37 2.98 -7.37 -6.78
N VAL A 38 3.30 -6.88 -5.59
CA VAL A 38 3.33 -7.67 -4.36
C VAL A 38 2.08 -7.37 -3.53
N THR A 39 1.36 -8.41 -3.12
CA THR A 39 0.11 -8.28 -2.36
C THR A 39 -0.16 -9.54 -1.53
N LEU A 40 -1.01 -9.41 -0.50
CA LEU A 40 -1.56 -10.55 0.23
C LEU A 40 -2.68 -11.28 -0.53
N GLN A 41 -3.18 -10.71 -1.63
CA GLN A 41 -4.32 -11.21 -2.42
C GLN A 41 -3.91 -11.58 -3.85
N ALA A 42 -2.74 -12.21 -4.01
CA ALA A 42 -2.15 -12.45 -5.33
C ALA A 42 -3.11 -13.22 -6.25
N GLU A 43 -3.71 -14.31 -5.75
CA GLU A 43 -4.65 -15.16 -6.51
C GLU A 43 -5.85 -14.38 -7.04
N ASP A 44 -6.43 -13.49 -6.21
CA ASP A 44 -7.60 -12.67 -6.58
C ASP A 44 -7.27 -11.61 -7.64
N LEU A 45 -6.00 -11.20 -7.75
CA LEU A 45 -5.56 -10.14 -8.66
C LEU A 45 -4.98 -10.64 -9.98
N LEU A 46 -4.63 -11.92 -10.11
CA LEU A 46 -4.05 -12.49 -11.35
C LEU A 46 -4.89 -12.17 -12.60
N GLY A 47 -6.22 -12.33 -12.52
CA GLY A 47 -7.11 -12.06 -13.65
C GLY A 47 -7.23 -10.56 -14.03
N ARG A 48 -6.77 -9.65 -13.17
CA ARG A 48 -6.88 -8.20 -13.34
C ARG A 48 -5.57 -7.54 -13.79
N LEU A 49 -4.48 -8.31 -13.82
CA LEU A 49 -3.11 -7.85 -14.00
C LEU A 49 -2.38 -8.61 -15.13
N PRO A 50 -2.89 -8.57 -16.38
CA PRO A 50 -2.25 -9.26 -17.49
C PRO A 50 -0.84 -8.72 -17.75
N GLY A 51 0.14 -9.60 -17.88
CA GLY A 51 1.54 -9.24 -18.16
C GLY A 51 2.31 -8.65 -16.97
N VAL A 52 1.72 -8.66 -15.78
CA VAL A 52 2.38 -8.25 -14.52
C VAL A 52 2.82 -9.49 -13.76
N VAL A 53 3.98 -9.43 -13.13
CA VAL A 53 4.42 -10.48 -12.20
C VAL A 53 3.77 -10.22 -10.84
N VAL A 54 2.72 -10.99 -10.52
CA VAL A 54 2.00 -10.88 -9.25
C VAL A 54 2.62 -11.86 -8.24
N LEU A 55 3.01 -11.35 -7.07
CA LEU A 55 3.69 -12.09 -6.01
C LEU A 55 2.92 -12.02 -4.70
N SER A 56 2.80 -13.15 -4.02
CA SER A 56 2.44 -13.21 -2.60
C SER A 56 3.58 -12.71 -1.72
N ASP A 57 3.31 -12.39 -0.45
CA ASP A 57 4.36 -12.01 0.51
C ASP A 57 5.45 -13.09 0.59
N HIS A 58 6.72 -12.68 0.55
CA HIS A 58 7.92 -13.53 0.49
C HIS A 58 8.09 -14.40 -0.76
N GLN A 59 7.17 -14.38 -1.72
CA GLN A 59 7.36 -15.10 -2.97
C GLN A 59 8.51 -14.47 -3.77
N ALA A 60 9.44 -15.31 -4.23
CA ALA A 60 10.54 -14.85 -5.06
C ALA A 60 10.04 -14.50 -6.48
N PRO A 61 10.50 -13.40 -7.09
CA PRO A 61 10.28 -13.15 -8.51
C PRO A 61 11.03 -14.18 -9.37
N PRO A 62 10.65 -14.35 -10.65
CA PRO A 62 11.38 -15.19 -11.59
C PRO A 62 12.87 -14.81 -11.73
N ASP A 63 13.75 -15.80 -11.86
CA ASP A 63 15.21 -15.60 -11.92
C ASP A 63 15.68 -14.86 -13.17
N ASP A 64 14.93 -14.93 -14.27
CA ASP A 64 15.23 -14.31 -15.56
C ASP A 64 14.80 -12.83 -15.63
N LEU A 65 14.13 -12.32 -14.59
CA LEU A 65 13.63 -10.95 -14.54
C LEU A 65 14.66 -10.02 -13.90
N ASP A 66 14.99 -8.93 -14.60
CA ASP A 66 15.80 -7.84 -14.05
C ASP A 66 15.01 -7.08 -12.97
N GLN A 67 15.21 -7.48 -11.73
CA GLN A 67 14.52 -6.92 -10.57
C GLN A 67 14.92 -5.48 -10.25
N GLU A 68 16.08 -5.01 -10.73
CA GLU A 68 16.57 -3.65 -10.50
C GLU A 68 15.91 -2.66 -11.45
N GLN A 69 15.61 -3.10 -12.68
CA GLN A 69 14.92 -2.29 -13.68
C GLN A 69 13.38 -2.41 -13.62
N ALA A 70 12.86 -3.43 -12.92
CA ALA A 70 11.44 -3.61 -12.73
C ALA A 70 10.80 -2.54 -11.84
N ILE A 71 9.56 -2.17 -12.15
CA ILE A 71 8.75 -1.27 -11.32
C ILE A 71 8.04 -2.11 -10.26
N TRP A 72 8.32 -1.80 -8.98
CA TRP A 72 7.72 -2.50 -7.85
C TRP A 72 6.48 -1.75 -7.34
N ILE A 73 5.39 -2.49 -7.20
CA ILE A 73 4.13 -2.02 -6.63
C ILE A 73 3.81 -2.90 -5.42
N TYR A 74 3.62 -2.28 -4.26
CA TYR A 74 3.27 -2.96 -3.00
C TYR A 74 1.88 -2.51 -2.54
N ASP A 75 0.92 -3.45 -2.57
CA ASP A 75 -0.42 -3.27 -2.03
C ASP A 75 -0.49 -3.80 -0.60
N GLU A 76 -1.07 -3.00 0.29
CA GLU A 76 -1.08 -3.24 1.74
C GLU A 76 0.33 -3.45 2.32
N PHE A 77 1.28 -2.61 1.90
CA PHE A 77 2.71 -2.78 2.22
C PHE A 77 3.02 -2.87 3.72
N ASP A 78 2.21 -2.25 4.58
CA ASP A 78 2.43 -2.25 6.03
C ASP A 78 2.11 -3.61 6.68
N TRP A 79 1.49 -4.50 5.91
CA TRP A 79 1.17 -5.88 6.28
C TRP A 79 2.11 -6.90 5.62
N LEU A 80 2.89 -6.48 4.63
CA LEU A 80 3.84 -7.32 3.91
C LEU A 80 5.19 -7.34 4.64
N LYS A 81 5.61 -8.51 5.12
CA LYS A 81 6.90 -8.65 5.81
C LYS A 81 8.09 -8.60 4.85
N SER A 82 7.86 -8.83 3.56
CA SER A 82 8.88 -8.70 2.52
C SER A 82 8.99 -7.29 1.91
N ALA A 83 8.09 -6.37 2.26
CA ALA A 83 8.11 -5.03 1.71
C ALA A 83 9.39 -4.28 2.10
N LYS A 84 9.93 -3.53 1.14
CA LYS A 84 11.12 -2.71 1.31
C LYS A 84 11.09 -1.54 0.35
N VAL A 85 11.92 -0.53 0.63
CA VAL A 85 12.10 0.61 -0.25
C VAL A 85 12.71 0.15 -1.58
N ARG A 86 12.12 0.62 -2.68
CA ARG A 86 12.55 0.40 -4.07
C ARG A 86 12.56 1.74 -4.78
N GLN A 87 13.60 1.97 -5.57
CA GLN A 87 13.68 3.15 -6.43
C GLN A 87 12.48 3.17 -7.39
N GLY A 88 11.76 4.29 -7.45
CA GLY A 88 10.56 4.41 -8.27
C GLY A 88 9.38 3.53 -7.84
N GLY A 89 9.41 2.96 -6.62
CA GLY A 89 8.37 2.07 -6.13
C GLY A 89 7.03 2.78 -5.85
N TYR A 90 5.95 2.01 -5.93
CA TYR A 90 4.58 2.45 -5.64
C TYR A 90 4.08 1.71 -4.40
N TYR A 91 3.55 2.46 -3.45
CA TYR A 91 3.15 1.94 -2.15
C TYR A 91 1.74 2.42 -1.82
N ALA A 92 0.84 1.50 -1.48
CA ALA A 92 -0.45 1.85 -0.88
C ALA A 92 -0.73 0.93 0.31
N THR A 93 -1.32 1.47 1.37
CA THR A 93 -1.70 0.65 2.52
C THR A 93 -2.85 1.25 3.31
N THR A 94 -3.57 0.37 4.00
CA THR A 94 -4.16 0.65 5.30
C THR A 94 -3.08 0.34 6.34
N ALA A 95 -2.85 1.22 7.31
CA ALA A 95 -1.82 0.95 8.33
C ALA A 95 -2.11 -0.36 9.06
N SER A 96 -1.07 -1.10 9.44
CA SER A 96 -1.19 -2.37 10.20
C SER A 96 -1.22 -2.17 11.71
N ARG A 97 -0.79 -0.98 12.17
CA ARG A 97 -0.90 -0.49 13.54
C ARG A 97 -0.86 1.04 13.58
N VAL A 98 -1.22 1.59 14.73
CA VAL A 98 -0.94 3.00 15.06
C VAL A 98 0.46 3.09 15.69
N ARG A 99 1.29 4.01 15.18
CA ARG A 99 2.68 4.22 15.60
C ARG A 99 2.76 5.30 16.68
N ASP A 100 3.75 5.18 17.56
CA ASP A 100 4.03 6.10 18.65
C ASP A 100 5.12 7.10 18.27
N LEU A 101 4.79 8.40 18.30
CA LEU A 101 5.78 9.45 18.02
C LEU A 101 6.93 9.43 19.02
N GLY A 102 8.17 9.39 18.51
CA GLY A 102 9.39 9.34 19.33
C GLY A 102 9.84 7.93 19.71
N ILE A 103 9.02 6.91 19.44
CA ILE A 103 9.41 5.49 19.53
C ILE A 103 9.65 4.94 18.13
N ASP A 104 8.67 5.11 17.24
CA ASP A 104 8.78 4.70 15.85
C ASP A 104 9.54 5.76 15.05
N THR A 105 10.51 5.32 14.25
CA THR A 105 11.38 6.21 13.47
C THR A 105 11.54 5.72 12.03
N PRO A 106 11.92 6.60 11.08
CA PRO A 106 12.23 6.19 9.70
C PRO A 106 13.30 5.08 9.59
N GLU A 107 14.19 4.94 10.58
CA GLU A 107 15.20 3.88 10.61
C GLU A 107 14.64 2.51 11.00
N THR A 108 13.51 2.49 11.70
CA THR A 108 12.94 1.28 12.31
C THR A 108 11.57 0.91 11.75
N ASP A 109 10.92 1.82 11.03
CA ASP A 109 9.58 1.63 10.49
C ASP A 109 9.49 2.04 9.00
N LEU A 110 9.06 1.08 8.16
CA LEU A 110 9.01 1.25 6.70
C LEU A 110 8.04 2.37 6.28
N MET A 111 6.89 2.54 6.93
CA MET A 111 5.94 3.58 6.56
C MET A 111 6.54 4.97 6.81
N LEU A 112 7.16 5.16 7.98
CA LEU A 112 7.82 6.42 8.29
C LEU A 112 9.01 6.69 7.36
N GLN A 113 9.76 5.65 7.00
CA GLN A 113 10.80 5.72 5.98
C GLN A 113 10.25 6.20 4.63
N LEU A 114 9.14 5.62 4.15
CA LEU A 114 8.52 5.98 2.89
C LEU A 114 7.97 7.42 2.90
N ILE A 115 7.39 7.86 4.03
CA ILE A 115 6.94 9.25 4.20
C ILE A 115 8.12 10.22 4.09
N GLU A 116 9.24 9.93 4.76
CA GLU A 116 10.45 10.75 4.68
C GLU A 116 11.00 10.82 3.25
N LEU A 117 11.12 9.67 2.58
CA LEU A 117 11.59 9.59 1.19
C LEU A 117 10.65 10.30 0.19
N ASN A 118 9.37 10.46 0.56
CA ASN A 118 8.39 11.22 -0.20
C ASN A 118 8.25 12.68 0.25
N GLY A 119 9.25 13.22 0.96
CA GLY A 119 9.28 14.62 1.39
C GLY A 119 8.21 14.96 2.43
N GLY A 120 7.85 14.00 3.28
CA GLY A 120 6.82 14.16 4.31
C GLY A 120 5.39 14.09 3.79
N SER A 121 5.18 13.76 2.50
CA SER A 121 3.86 13.77 1.86
C SER A 121 3.35 12.36 1.57
N TYR A 122 2.03 12.21 1.52
CA TYR A 122 1.36 11.00 1.05
C TYR A 122 -0.05 11.36 0.57
N GLN A 123 -0.63 10.51 -0.28
CA GLN A 123 -2.03 10.64 -0.66
C GLN A 123 -2.92 10.00 0.40
N ARG A 124 -4.04 10.65 0.70
CA ARG A 124 -5.06 10.14 1.60
C ARG A 124 -6.42 10.26 0.95
N HIS A 125 -7.15 9.16 0.94
CA HIS A 125 -8.52 9.11 0.49
C HIS A 125 -9.42 8.72 1.66
N LEU A 126 -10.60 9.35 1.72
CA LEU A 126 -11.59 9.11 2.75
C LEU A 126 -12.82 8.47 2.13
N LEU A 127 -13.45 7.56 2.87
CA LEU A 127 -14.81 7.14 2.58
C LEU A 127 -15.70 8.37 2.71
N THR A 128 -16.33 8.79 1.61
CA THR A 128 -17.13 10.02 1.61
C THR A 128 -18.51 9.72 2.20
N PRO A 129 -18.93 10.42 3.28
CA PRO A 129 -20.28 10.30 3.83
C PRO A 129 -21.33 10.55 2.74
N GLY A 130 -22.33 9.67 2.65
CA GLY A 130 -23.36 9.70 1.60
C GLY A 130 -23.08 8.80 0.38
N VAL A 131 -21.83 8.35 0.20
CA VAL A 131 -21.50 7.21 -0.68
C VAL A 131 -21.46 5.91 0.14
N ILE A 132 -21.04 6.02 1.41
CA ILE A 132 -21.06 4.94 2.39
C ILE A 132 -22.16 5.26 3.41
N ASP A 133 -22.99 4.26 3.72
CA ASP A 133 -24.10 4.36 4.66
C ASP A 133 -23.61 4.71 6.07
N GLU A 134 -24.35 5.55 6.80
CA GLU A 134 -24.10 5.82 8.21
C GLU A 134 -24.14 4.53 9.06
N ALA A 135 -24.97 3.55 8.65
CA ALA A 135 -25.01 2.23 9.24
C ALA A 135 -23.61 1.56 9.26
N TYR A 136 -22.81 1.72 8.20
CA TYR A 136 -21.47 1.16 8.13
C TYR A 136 -20.57 1.70 9.25
N PHE A 137 -20.59 3.02 9.50
CA PHE A 137 -19.76 3.61 10.54
C PHE A 137 -20.21 3.18 11.94
N ASN A 138 -21.51 3.04 12.16
CA ASN A 138 -22.06 2.58 13.43
C ASN A 138 -21.74 1.10 13.69
N GLU A 139 -21.88 0.24 12.67
CA GLU A 139 -21.49 -1.17 12.75
C GLU A 139 -19.99 -1.32 13.00
N ALA A 140 -19.16 -0.56 12.28
CA ALA A 140 -17.72 -0.60 12.48
C ALA A 140 -17.32 -0.15 13.91
N ARG A 141 -18.00 0.85 14.47
CA ARG A 141 -17.79 1.27 15.88
C ARG A 141 -18.21 0.21 16.89
N ALA A 142 -19.20 -0.62 16.56
CA ALA A 142 -19.64 -1.70 17.45
C ALA A 142 -18.73 -2.93 17.40
N ILE A 143 -18.05 -3.16 16.28
CA ILE A 143 -17.21 -4.35 16.04
C ILE A 143 -15.75 -4.13 16.45
N TYR A 144 -15.20 -2.96 16.13
CA TYR A 144 -13.77 -2.67 16.32
C TYR A 144 -13.49 -1.99 17.65
N THR A 145 -12.32 -2.25 18.22
CA THR A 145 -11.79 -1.42 19.31
C THR A 145 -11.51 0.00 18.81
N ASP A 146 -11.40 0.97 19.71
CA ASP A 146 -11.09 2.36 19.33
C ASP A 146 -9.82 2.47 18.47
N GLU A 147 -8.77 1.72 18.81
CA GLU A 147 -7.51 1.72 18.04
C GLU A 147 -7.70 1.10 16.65
N GLN A 148 -8.41 -0.03 16.56
CA GLN A 148 -8.74 -0.65 15.28
C GLN A 148 -9.63 0.24 14.41
N TYR A 149 -10.58 0.96 15.01
CA TYR A 149 -11.45 1.88 14.30
C TYR A 149 -10.66 3.06 13.73
N ARG A 150 -9.80 3.69 14.54
CA ARG A 150 -8.90 4.77 14.10
C ARG A 150 -8.02 4.31 12.94
N GLN A 151 -7.41 3.14 13.06
CA GLN A 151 -6.53 2.59 12.05
C GLN A 151 -7.27 2.18 10.76
N LEU A 152 -8.26 1.31 10.89
CA LEU A 152 -8.89 0.65 9.74
C LEU A 152 -9.93 1.54 9.07
N ILE A 153 -10.69 2.33 9.82
CA ILE A 153 -11.81 3.12 9.27
C ILE A 153 -11.36 4.54 9.00
N LEU A 154 -10.73 5.20 9.98
CA LEU A 154 -10.27 6.59 9.80
C LEU A 154 -8.97 6.67 9.01
N GLY A 155 -8.19 5.58 8.93
CA GLY A 155 -6.90 5.57 8.24
C GLY A 155 -5.80 6.28 9.03
N GLU A 156 -5.92 6.34 10.35
CA GLU A 156 -4.90 6.89 11.23
C GLU A 156 -3.76 5.89 11.44
N PHE A 157 -2.54 6.40 11.58
CA PHE A 157 -1.36 5.56 11.74
C PHE A 157 -0.34 6.17 12.72
N LEU A 158 -0.66 7.29 13.36
CA LEU A 158 0.13 7.96 14.38
C LEU A 158 -0.74 8.25 15.61
N LYS A 159 -0.14 8.16 16.81
CA LYS A 159 -0.70 8.64 18.07
C LYS A 159 0.34 9.39 18.88
#